data_AF-L1IYX5-F1
#
_entry.id   AF-L1IYX5-F1
#
_cell.length_a   1.000
_cell.length_b   1.000
_cell.length_c   1.000
_cell.angle_alpha   90.00
_cell.angle_beta   90.00
_cell.angle_gamma   90.00
#
_symmetry.space_group_name_H-M   'P 1'
#
loop_
_entity.id
_entity.type
_entity.pdbx_description
1 polymer ?
#
loop_
_entity_poly.entity_id
_entity_poly.type
_entity_poly.pdbx_seq_one_letter_code
_entity_poly.pdbx_strand_id
1 'polypeptide(L)'
;DSAILISILEELEGYVREHPSWRGAGREEIEAASEAVEKLVTVKLYHKLFAVVEQDKLLDQELQTRIFCLQFLQPCHLDISNDCIERGGKSLEVAKLELQRMNAYKSPKDKLVCLYNCCKVASQLLATTSSESATGADELLPLLIYIIILSNPPSLHSNLQFIYHYRHPSRLLGEQGYCLTNIMSAETFLLQVLASS
;
A
#
# COMPACT_ATOMS: atom_id res chain seq x y z
N ASP A 1 4.97 15.89 13.09
CA ASP A 1 4.54 16.52 11.83
C ASP A 1 5.34 15.90 10.69
N SER A 2 4.67 15.31 9.71
CA SER A 2 5.29 14.67 8.54
C SER A 2 5.92 15.69 7.60
N ALA A 3 5.38 16.91 7.50
CA ALA A 3 5.92 17.96 6.65
C ALA A 3 7.36 18.34 7.03
N ILE A 4 7.64 18.39 8.34
CA ILE A 4 9.01 18.65 8.84
C ILE A 4 9.97 17.55 8.39
N LEU A 5 9.57 16.28 8.49
CA LEU A 5 10.44 15.15 8.12
C LEU A 5 10.69 15.13 6.61
N ILE A 6 9.66 15.39 5.79
CA ILE A 6 9.82 15.48 4.33
C ILE A 6 10.75 16.64 3.97
N SER A 7 10.58 17.82 4.58
CA SER A 7 11.48 18.96 4.34
C SER A 7 12.94 18.64 4.69
N ILE A 8 13.18 17.95 5.81
CA ILE A 8 14.53 17.50 6.18
C ILE A 8 15.07 16.48 5.16
N LEU A 9 14.24 15.55 4.67
CA LEU A 9 14.67 14.61 3.64
C LEU A 9 15.03 15.34 2.34
N GLU A 10 14.23 16.31 1.90
CA GLU A 10 14.53 17.13 0.71
C GLU A 10 15.84 17.91 0.85
N GLU A 11 16.08 18.47 2.04
CA GLU A 11 17.34 19.18 2.36
C GLU A 11 18.54 18.22 2.31
N LEU A 12 18.42 17.04 2.93
CA LEU A 12 19.46 16.00 2.90
C LEU A 12 19.73 15.49 1.48
N GLU A 13 18.68 15.32 0.66
CA GLU A 13 18.83 14.97 -0.75
C GLU A 13 19.57 16.07 -1.53
N GLY A 14 19.28 17.34 -1.24
CA GLY A 14 20.01 18.49 -1.78
C GLY A 14 21.51 18.42 -1.45
N TYR A 15 21.84 18.19 -0.18
CA TYR A 15 23.23 18.03 0.25
C TYR A 15 23.95 16.87 -0.43
N VAL A 16 23.29 15.72 -0.61
CA VAL A 16 23.88 14.59 -1.34
C VAL A 16 24.22 14.97 -2.79
N ARG A 17 23.32 15.68 -3.49
CA ARG A 17 23.53 16.10 -4.88
C ARG A 17 24.66 17.12 -5.03
N GLU A 18 24.79 18.04 -4.09
CA GLU A 18 25.79 19.11 -4.16
C GLU A 18 27.18 18.70 -3.66
N HIS A 19 27.26 17.60 -2.88
CA HIS A 19 28.51 17.20 -2.25
C HIS A 19 29.57 16.78 -3.28
N PRO A 20 30.84 17.23 -3.16
CA PRO A 20 31.89 16.97 -4.15
C PRO A 20 32.10 15.50 -4.50
N SER A 21 31.90 14.58 -3.55
CA SER A 21 32.00 13.13 -3.75
C SER A 21 30.98 12.55 -4.73
N TRP A 22 29.89 13.27 -5.02
CA TRP A 22 28.79 12.82 -5.89
C TRP A 22 28.79 13.50 -7.27
N ARG A 23 29.78 14.35 -7.59
CA ARG A 23 29.83 15.12 -8.85
C ARG A 23 29.85 14.26 -10.13
N GLY A 24 30.27 13.00 -10.04
CA GLY A 24 30.28 12.05 -11.16
C GLY A 24 29.18 10.99 -11.09
N ALA A 25 28.31 11.05 -10.08
CA ALA A 25 27.30 10.02 -9.86
C ALA A 25 26.16 10.14 -10.89
N GLY A 26 25.70 9.01 -11.39
CA GLY A 26 24.54 8.92 -12.26
C GLY A 26 23.24 9.23 -11.52
N ARG A 27 22.18 9.51 -12.29
CA ARG A 27 20.85 9.77 -11.73
C ARG A 27 20.35 8.63 -10.84
N GLU A 28 20.55 7.38 -11.26
CA GLU A 28 20.14 6.18 -10.51
C GLU A 28 20.88 6.06 -9.17
N GLU A 29 22.17 6.41 -9.13
CA GLU A 29 22.97 6.38 -7.90
C GLU A 29 22.49 7.44 -6.90
N ILE A 30 22.19 8.64 -7.40
CA ILE A 30 21.62 9.74 -6.59
C ILE A 30 20.25 9.35 -6.05
N GLU A 31 19.38 8.76 -6.87
CA GLU A 31 18.05 8.30 -6.45
C GLU A 31 18.17 7.17 -5.40
N ALA A 32 19.07 6.21 -5.60
CA ALA A 32 19.32 5.14 -4.64
C ALA A 32 19.86 5.67 -3.30
N ALA A 33 20.77 6.64 -3.33
CA ALA A 33 21.29 7.30 -2.14
C ALA A 33 20.18 8.04 -1.37
N SER A 34 19.32 8.75 -2.10
CA SER A 34 18.18 9.47 -1.54
C SER A 34 17.19 8.51 -0.85
N GLU A 35 16.90 7.36 -1.47
CA GLU A 35 16.08 6.33 -0.87
C GLU A 35 16.74 5.68 0.36
N ALA A 36 18.06 5.52 0.36
CA ALA A 36 18.79 5.01 1.51
C ALA A 36 18.71 5.97 2.70
N VAL A 37 18.73 7.29 2.46
CA VAL A 37 18.52 8.31 3.48
C VAL A 37 17.10 8.24 4.05
N GLU A 38 16.07 8.20 3.20
CA GLU A 38 14.66 8.02 3.62
C GLU A 38 14.52 6.76 4.50
N LYS A 39 15.06 5.63 4.05
CA LYS A 39 15.03 4.35 4.78
C LYS A 39 15.74 4.45 6.12
N LEU A 40 16.93 5.06 6.18
CA LEU A 40 17.70 5.20 7.42
C LEU A 40 16.92 6.01 8.46
N VAL A 41 16.42 7.18 8.08
CA VAL A 41 15.69 8.09 8.98
C VAL A 41 14.40 7.42 9.49
N THR A 42 13.60 6.88 8.58
CA THR A 42 12.30 6.27 8.92
C THR A 42 12.45 5.02 9.79
N VAL A 43 13.47 4.17 9.53
CA VAL A 43 13.75 3.00 10.35
C VAL A 43 14.18 3.39 11.77
N LYS A 44 15.06 4.39 11.91
CA LYS A 44 15.54 4.84 13.23
C LYS A 44 14.44 5.51 14.04
N LEU A 45 13.57 6.26 13.39
CA LEU A 45 12.48 6.99 14.03
C LEU A 45 11.16 6.20 14.05
N TYR A 46 11.11 4.96 13.57
CA TYR A 46 9.86 4.21 13.37
C TYR A 46 8.92 4.22 14.58
N HIS A 47 9.45 4.04 15.79
CA HIS A 47 8.69 4.07 17.05
C HIS A 47 8.04 5.42 17.39
N LYS A 48 8.46 6.50 16.72
CA LYS A 48 7.90 7.86 16.84
C LYS A 48 7.05 8.27 15.64
N LEU A 49 7.03 7.46 14.58
CA LEU A 49 6.38 7.80 13.31
C LEU A 49 5.18 6.89 13.02
N PHE A 50 5.28 5.60 13.36
CA PHE A 50 4.26 4.60 13.01
C PHE A 50 3.24 4.43 14.14
N ALA A 51 1.95 4.53 13.80
CA ALA A 51 0.82 4.31 14.72
C ALA A 51 0.96 5.09 16.05
N VAL A 52 1.43 6.34 15.97
CA VAL A 52 1.58 7.21 17.16
C VAL A 52 0.34 8.05 17.45
N VAL A 53 -0.47 8.32 16.43
CA VAL A 53 -1.73 9.03 16.54
C VAL A 53 -2.78 8.06 17.07
N GLU A 54 -3.45 8.43 18.17
CA GLU A 54 -4.42 7.53 18.81
C GLU A 54 -5.63 7.26 17.91
N GLN A 55 -6.06 8.25 17.13
CA GLN A 55 -7.14 8.10 16.16
C GLN A 55 -6.85 7.00 15.12
N ASP A 56 -5.61 6.94 14.61
CA ASP A 56 -5.20 5.94 13.63
C ASP A 56 -5.26 4.52 14.22
N LYS A 57 -4.91 4.36 15.51
CA LYS A 57 -5.03 3.06 16.20
C LYS A 57 -6.49 2.64 16.39
N LEU A 58 -7.38 3.58 16.70
CA LEU A 58 -8.82 3.29 16.79
C LEU A 58 -9.38 2.86 15.43
N LEU A 59 -8.97 3.52 14.35
CA LEU A 59 -9.34 3.14 13.00
C LEU A 59 -8.78 1.77 12.60
N ASP A 60 -7.55 1.45 12.99
CA ASP A 60 -6.98 0.10 12.80
C ASP A 60 -7.82 -0.98 13.50
N GLN A 61 -8.23 -0.74 14.75
CA GLN A 61 -9.06 -1.68 15.52
C GLN A 61 -10.44 -1.86 14.87
N GLU A 62 -11.10 -0.74 14.53
CA GLU A 62 -12.40 -0.75 13.87
C GLU A 62 -12.33 -1.50 12.54
N LEU A 63 -11.35 -1.18 11.69
CA LEU A 63 -11.14 -1.81 10.40
C LEU A 63 -10.91 -3.33 10.55
N GLN A 64 -10.08 -3.74 11.51
CA GLN A 64 -9.82 -5.15 11.78
C GLN A 64 -11.09 -5.91 12.20
N THR A 65 -11.89 -5.32 13.09
CA THR A 65 -13.18 -5.90 13.52
C THR A 65 -14.14 -6.00 12.34
N ARG A 66 -14.23 -4.96 11.51
CA ARG A 66 -15.11 -4.98 10.33
C ARG A 66 -14.70 -6.05 9.32
N ILE A 67 -13.42 -6.13 8.97
CA ILE A 67 -12.92 -7.17 8.06
C ILE A 67 -13.23 -8.57 8.61
N PHE A 68 -13.10 -8.77 9.92
CA PHE A 68 -13.45 -10.03 10.56
C PHE A 68 -14.95 -10.36 10.42
N CYS A 69 -15.84 -9.37 10.58
CA CYS A 69 -17.28 -9.56 10.38
C CYS A 69 -17.66 -9.81 8.92
N LEU A 70 -16.84 -9.36 7.95
CA LEU A 70 -17.10 -9.49 6.52
C LEU A 70 -16.57 -10.79 5.90
N GLN A 71 -16.01 -11.72 6.69
CA GLN A 71 -15.46 -13.00 6.19
C GLN A 71 -16.50 -13.91 5.50
N PHE A 72 -17.80 -13.65 5.66
CA PHE A 72 -18.85 -14.38 4.95
C PHE A 72 -19.04 -13.94 3.50
N LEU A 73 -18.45 -12.82 3.07
CA LEU A 73 -18.64 -12.29 1.72
C LEU A 73 -18.09 -13.25 0.66
N GLN A 74 -18.88 -13.45 -0.39
CA GLN A 74 -18.52 -14.21 -1.57
C GLN A 74 -18.10 -13.26 -2.70
N PRO A 75 -17.33 -13.72 -3.70
CA PRO A 75 -16.85 -12.88 -4.80
C PRO A 75 -17.98 -12.13 -5.52
N CYS A 76 -19.11 -12.81 -5.74
CA CYS A 76 -20.28 -12.22 -6.41
C CYS A 76 -20.92 -11.04 -5.67
N HIS A 77 -20.73 -10.91 -4.34
CA HIS A 77 -21.23 -9.75 -3.59
C HIS A 77 -20.44 -8.46 -3.87
N LEU A 78 -19.29 -8.58 -4.53
CA LEU A 78 -18.41 -7.49 -4.96
C LEU A 78 -18.30 -7.45 -6.49
N ASP A 79 -19.26 -8.05 -7.22
CA ASP A 79 -19.26 -8.12 -8.68
C ASP A 79 -18.02 -8.83 -9.27
N ILE A 80 -17.36 -9.71 -8.51
CA ILE A 80 -16.22 -10.51 -8.97
C ILE A 80 -16.71 -11.84 -9.52
N SER A 81 -16.25 -12.21 -10.72
CA SER A 81 -16.52 -13.52 -11.32
C SER A 81 -15.93 -14.66 -10.48
N ASN A 82 -16.73 -15.68 -10.18
CA ASN A 82 -16.26 -16.89 -9.47
C ASN A 82 -15.12 -17.60 -10.23
N ASP A 83 -15.14 -17.58 -11.58
CA ASP A 83 -14.09 -18.17 -12.41
C ASP A 83 -12.73 -17.52 -12.18
N CYS A 84 -12.72 -16.20 -11.90
CA CYS A 84 -11.51 -15.47 -11.55
C CYS A 84 -10.87 -16.03 -10.27
N ILE A 85 -11.69 -16.33 -9.27
CA ILE A 85 -11.23 -16.85 -7.97
C ILE A 85 -10.83 -18.32 -8.07
N GLU A 86 -11.62 -19.14 -8.77
CA GLU A 86 -11.37 -20.58 -8.93
C GLU A 86 -10.07 -20.85 -9.68
N ARG A 87 -9.80 -20.12 -10.77
CA ARG A 87 -8.54 -20.23 -11.54
C ARG A 87 -7.38 -19.51 -10.85
N GLY A 88 -7.68 -18.49 -10.07
CA GLY A 88 -6.72 -17.56 -9.46
C GLY A 88 -6.22 -17.90 -8.07
N GLY A 89 -6.61 -19.04 -7.48
CA GLY A 89 -6.37 -19.35 -6.06
C GLY A 89 -4.92 -19.14 -5.58
N LYS A 90 -3.92 -19.51 -6.40
CA LYS A 90 -2.50 -19.28 -6.07
C LYS A 90 -2.13 -17.79 -6.08
N SER A 91 -2.59 -17.04 -7.07
CA SER A 91 -2.36 -15.60 -7.18
C SER A 91 -3.00 -14.85 -6.02
N LEU A 92 -4.21 -15.23 -5.62
CA LEU A 92 -4.88 -14.68 -4.44
C LEU A 92 -4.07 -14.90 -3.17
N GLU A 93 -3.53 -16.10 -2.97
CA GLU A 93 -2.70 -16.38 -1.79
C GLU A 93 -1.42 -15.54 -1.78
N VAL A 94 -0.77 -15.36 -2.94
CA VAL A 94 0.40 -14.46 -3.05
C VAL A 94 0.02 -13.02 -2.71
N ALA A 95 -1.09 -12.50 -3.25
CA ALA A 95 -1.53 -11.14 -3.00
C ALA A 95 -1.85 -10.90 -1.51
N LYS A 96 -2.53 -11.86 -0.86
CA LYS A 96 -2.80 -11.82 0.59
C LYS A 96 -1.51 -11.74 1.41
N LEU A 97 -0.54 -12.60 1.09
CA LEU A 97 0.74 -12.65 1.79
C LEU A 97 1.52 -11.34 1.64
N GLU A 98 1.48 -10.70 0.48
CA GLU A 98 2.13 -9.40 0.30
C GLU A 98 1.56 -8.33 1.25
N LEU A 99 0.24 -8.24 1.41
CA LEU A 99 -0.38 -7.32 2.38
C LEU A 99 0.00 -7.66 3.83
N GLN A 100 -0.01 -8.95 4.19
CA GLN A 100 0.32 -9.39 5.55
C GLN A 100 1.78 -9.11 5.94
N ARG A 101 2.68 -9.02 4.96
CA ARG A 101 4.11 -8.75 5.20
C ARG A 101 4.43 -7.29 5.49
N MET A 102 3.51 -6.34 5.29
CA MET A 102 3.79 -4.91 5.49
C MET A 102 4.38 -4.58 6.86
N ASN A 103 3.90 -5.23 7.92
CA ASN A 103 4.39 -5.00 9.29
C ASN A 103 5.80 -5.56 9.56
N ALA A 104 6.34 -6.38 8.66
CA ALA A 104 7.74 -6.81 8.73
C ALA A 104 8.72 -5.69 8.34
N TYR A 105 8.25 -4.63 7.67
CA TYR A 105 9.07 -3.55 7.16
C TYR A 105 8.85 -2.24 7.93
N LYS A 106 9.92 -1.43 8.00
CA LYS A 106 9.94 -0.16 8.74
C LYS A 106 10.23 1.07 7.87
N SER A 107 10.42 0.88 6.56
CA SER A 107 10.58 1.98 5.61
C SER A 107 9.30 2.16 4.79
N PRO A 108 8.93 3.41 4.42
CA PRO A 108 7.76 3.67 3.57
C PRO A 108 7.86 2.97 2.23
N LYS A 109 9.06 2.98 1.61
CA LYS A 109 9.35 2.26 0.37
C LYS A 109 9.01 0.78 0.46
N ASP A 110 9.57 0.08 1.46
CA ASP A 110 9.43 -1.37 1.54
C ASP A 110 7.95 -1.77 1.80
N LYS A 111 7.21 -0.96 2.59
CA LYS A 111 5.76 -1.14 2.78
C LYS A 111 4.97 -0.87 1.49
N LEU A 112 5.33 0.17 0.74
CA LEU A 112 4.72 0.48 -0.56
C LEU A 112 4.96 -0.63 -1.60
N VAL A 113 6.13 -1.28 -1.57
CA VAL A 113 6.42 -2.43 -2.43
C VAL A 113 5.46 -3.60 -2.16
N CYS A 114 5.11 -3.87 -0.90
CA CYS A 114 4.09 -4.88 -0.57
C CYS A 114 2.72 -4.55 -1.18
N LEU A 115 2.28 -3.29 -1.07
CA LEU A 115 1.04 -2.84 -1.70
C LEU A 115 1.10 -3.01 -3.22
N TYR A 116 2.17 -2.53 -3.84
CA TYR A 116 2.37 -2.60 -5.29
C TYR A 116 2.39 -4.05 -5.79
N ASN A 117 3.05 -4.96 -5.08
CA ASN A 117 3.08 -6.37 -5.43
C ASN A 117 1.67 -7.00 -5.34
N CYS A 118 0.90 -6.68 -4.29
CA CYS A 118 -0.49 -7.10 -4.18
C CYS A 118 -1.32 -6.61 -5.38
N CYS A 119 -1.25 -5.32 -5.70
CA CYS A 119 -1.94 -4.75 -6.87
C CYS A 119 -1.50 -5.42 -8.17
N LYS A 120 -0.20 -5.62 -8.38
CA LYS A 120 0.34 -6.26 -9.57
C LYS A 120 -0.19 -7.68 -9.75
N VAL A 121 -0.22 -8.47 -8.69
CA VAL A 121 -0.75 -9.84 -8.72
C VAL A 121 -2.25 -9.84 -8.99
N ALA A 122 -3.00 -8.91 -8.38
CA ALA A 122 -4.44 -8.74 -8.65
C ALA A 122 -4.71 -8.35 -10.11
N SER A 123 -3.98 -7.38 -10.66
CA SER A 123 -4.11 -6.96 -12.06
C SER A 123 -3.74 -8.08 -13.04
N GLN A 124 -2.69 -8.86 -12.74
CA GLN A 124 -2.32 -10.03 -13.55
C GLN A 124 -3.40 -11.11 -13.51
N LEU A 125 -4.00 -11.35 -12.34
CA LEU A 125 -5.10 -12.30 -12.22
C LEU A 125 -6.27 -11.89 -13.11
N LEU A 126 -6.70 -10.62 -13.02
CA LEU A 126 -7.77 -10.10 -13.88
C LEU A 126 -7.43 -10.27 -15.36
N ALA A 127 -6.23 -9.87 -15.79
CA ALA A 127 -5.80 -10.00 -17.18
C ALA A 127 -5.85 -11.45 -17.73
N THR A 128 -5.71 -12.46 -16.87
CA THR A 128 -5.82 -13.87 -17.29
C THR A 128 -7.25 -14.40 -17.34
N THR A 129 -8.21 -13.68 -16.74
CA THR A 129 -9.59 -14.12 -16.55
C THR A 129 -10.60 -13.28 -17.33
N SER A 130 -10.25 -12.05 -17.69
CA SER A 130 -11.09 -11.15 -18.49
C SER A 130 -11.10 -11.61 -19.96
N SER A 131 -12.29 -11.87 -20.51
CA SER A 131 -12.48 -11.87 -21.97
C SER A 131 -12.29 -10.44 -22.50
N GLU A 132 -11.78 -10.30 -23.73
CA GLU A 132 -11.23 -9.09 -24.42
C GLU A 132 -11.99 -7.73 -24.31
N SER A 133 -13.13 -7.64 -23.60
CA SER A 133 -14.02 -6.48 -23.55
C SER A 133 -14.11 -5.72 -22.21
N ALA A 134 -13.43 -6.14 -21.14
CA ALA A 134 -13.52 -5.47 -19.84
C ALA A 134 -12.33 -4.53 -19.57
N THR A 135 -12.63 -3.26 -19.31
CA THR A 135 -11.66 -2.24 -18.89
C THR A 135 -11.18 -2.53 -17.46
N GLY A 136 -9.96 -3.03 -17.32
CA GLY A 136 -9.43 -3.63 -16.08
C GLY A 136 -9.31 -2.72 -14.84
N ALA A 137 -9.66 -1.44 -14.90
CA ALA A 137 -9.70 -0.56 -13.72
C ALA A 137 -10.97 -0.76 -12.87
N ASP A 138 -12.12 -0.99 -13.52
CA ASP A 138 -13.40 -1.19 -12.84
C ASP A 138 -13.46 -2.52 -12.08
N GLU A 139 -12.64 -3.50 -12.50
CA GLU A 139 -12.54 -4.83 -11.88
C GLU A 139 -11.47 -4.91 -10.77
N LEU A 140 -10.52 -3.96 -10.72
CA LEU A 140 -9.39 -4.02 -9.79
C LEU A 140 -9.79 -3.69 -8.36
N LEU A 141 -10.54 -2.61 -8.16
CA LEU A 141 -10.92 -2.16 -6.82
C LEU A 141 -11.76 -3.22 -6.06
N PRO A 142 -12.80 -3.84 -6.66
CA PRO A 142 -13.54 -4.91 -6.00
C PRO A 142 -12.66 -6.10 -5.63
N LEU A 143 -11.75 -6.51 -6.52
CA LEU A 143 -10.81 -7.60 -6.23
C LEU A 143 -9.85 -7.24 -5.08
N LEU A 144 -9.37 -6.00 -5.01
CA LEU A 144 -8.53 -5.54 -3.90
C LEU A 144 -9.29 -5.51 -2.57
N ILE A 145 -10.55 -5.06 -2.56
CA ILE A 145 -11.43 -5.14 -1.38
C ILE A 145 -11.53 -6.59 -0.91
N TYR A 146 -11.79 -7.53 -1.83
CA TYR A 146 -11.89 -8.95 -1.51
C TYR A 146 -10.57 -9.52 -0.95
N ILE A 147 -9.43 -9.18 -1.56
CA ILE A 147 -8.11 -9.61 -1.07
C ILE A 147 -7.83 -9.05 0.34
N ILE A 148 -8.19 -7.80 0.62
CA ILE A 148 -8.05 -7.20 1.95
C ILE A 148 -8.93 -7.94 2.97
N ILE A 149 -10.17 -8.27 2.60
CA ILE A 149 -11.05 -9.07 3.46
C ILE A 149 -10.39 -10.42 3.77
N LEU A 150 -9.95 -11.15 2.76
CA LEU A 150 -9.33 -12.46 2.94
C LEU A 150 -7.99 -12.44 3.71
N SER A 151 -7.25 -11.33 3.66
CA SER A 151 -5.94 -11.21 4.30
C SER A 151 -6.00 -10.64 5.73
N ASN A 152 -7.01 -9.83 6.04
CA ASN A 152 -7.16 -9.08 7.29
C ASN A 152 -5.82 -8.54 7.84
N PRO A 153 -5.12 -7.68 7.07
CA PRO A 153 -3.75 -7.30 7.39
C PRO A 153 -3.73 -6.41 8.64
N PRO A 154 -2.89 -6.72 9.64
CA PRO A 154 -2.85 -5.95 10.89
C PRO A 154 -2.35 -4.52 10.64
N SER A 155 -2.95 -3.56 11.34
CA SER A 155 -2.59 -2.14 11.26
C SER A 155 -2.63 -1.55 9.85
N LEU A 156 -3.59 -1.98 9.01
CA LEU A 156 -3.68 -1.53 7.61
C LEU A 156 -3.78 0.00 7.51
N HIS A 157 -4.63 0.64 8.33
CA HIS A 157 -4.81 2.09 8.33
C HIS A 157 -3.50 2.80 8.63
N SER A 158 -2.84 2.44 9.73
CA SER A 158 -1.56 3.03 10.10
C SER A 158 -0.47 2.80 9.04
N ASN A 159 -0.48 1.65 8.34
CA ASN A 159 0.45 1.41 7.23
C ASN A 159 0.20 2.36 6.05
N LEU A 160 -1.04 2.56 5.65
CA LEU A 160 -1.40 3.44 4.54
C LEU A 160 -1.06 4.89 4.86
N GLN A 161 -1.42 5.37 6.05
CA GLN A 161 -1.06 6.72 6.51
C GLN A 161 0.46 6.91 6.61
N PHE A 162 1.18 5.91 7.11
CA PHE A 162 2.64 5.97 7.19
C PHE A 162 3.29 6.08 5.81
N ILE A 163 2.82 5.31 4.82
CA ILE A 163 3.32 5.42 3.44
C ILE A 163 2.98 6.79 2.87
N TYR A 164 1.73 7.22 2.98
CA TYR A 164 1.24 8.49 2.45
C TYR A 164 2.02 9.70 3.00
N HIS A 165 2.33 9.69 4.28
CA HIS A 165 3.01 10.81 4.95
C HIS A 165 4.52 10.82 4.84
N TYR A 166 5.17 9.65 4.71
CA TYR A 166 6.63 9.55 4.82
C TYR A 166 7.33 9.04 3.57
N ARG A 167 6.60 8.58 2.55
CA ARG A 167 7.19 8.34 1.23
C ARG A 167 7.38 9.69 0.53
N HIS A 168 8.55 9.92 -0.03
CA HIS A 168 8.81 11.14 -0.79
C HIS A 168 7.76 11.34 -1.92
N PRO A 169 7.09 12.51 -2.03
CA PRO A 169 5.99 12.71 -2.98
C PRO A 169 6.35 12.44 -4.44
N SER A 170 7.56 12.80 -4.88
CA SER A 170 8.02 12.50 -6.25
C SER A 170 8.13 11.00 -6.57
N ARG A 171 8.17 10.15 -5.54
CA ARG A 171 8.23 8.69 -5.65
C ARG A 171 6.87 8.02 -5.40
N LEU A 172 5.82 8.81 -5.23
CA LEU A 172 4.44 8.37 -5.06
C LEU A 172 3.60 8.71 -6.29
N LEU A 173 4.17 8.51 -7.47
CA LEU A 173 3.58 8.81 -8.77
C LEU A 173 3.39 7.51 -9.59
N GLY A 174 2.65 7.60 -10.69
CA GLY A 174 2.44 6.48 -11.61
C GLY A 174 1.73 5.29 -10.95
N GLU A 175 2.15 4.07 -11.28
CA GLU A 175 1.49 2.84 -10.83
C GLU A 175 1.51 2.66 -9.31
N GLN A 176 2.59 3.06 -8.62
CA GLN A 176 2.69 2.93 -7.17
C GLN A 176 1.72 3.87 -6.45
N GLY A 177 1.62 5.12 -6.91
CA GLY A 177 0.64 6.08 -6.40
C GLY A 177 -0.79 5.61 -6.68
N TYR A 178 -1.06 5.11 -7.89
CA TYR A 178 -2.36 4.55 -8.26
C TYR A 178 -2.76 3.36 -7.37
N CYS A 179 -1.83 2.43 -7.11
CA CYS A 179 -2.07 1.30 -6.22
C CYS A 179 -2.38 1.74 -4.79
N LEU A 180 -1.61 2.68 -4.23
CA LEU A 180 -1.88 3.23 -2.90
C LEU A 180 -3.29 3.84 -2.84
N THR A 181 -3.67 4.66 -3.82
CA THR A 181 -5.01 5.27 -3.89
C THR A 181 -6.11 4.21 -3.93
N ASN A 182 -5.95 3.14 -4.73
CA ASN A 182 -6.94 2.06 -4.77
C ASN A 182 -7.09 1.33 -3.44
N ILE A 183 -5.99 1.06 -2.73
CA ILE A 183 -6.05 0.38 -1.44
C ILE A 183 -6.64 1.30 -0.36
N MET A 184 -6.36 2.60 -0.39
CA MET A 184 -7.02 3.59 0.48
C MET A 184 -8.53 3.71 0.18
N SER A 185 -8.93 3.63 -1.09
CA SER A 185 -10.34 3.56 -1.47
C SER A 185 -11.01 2.28 -0.95
N ALA A 186 -10.32 1.14 -1.05
CA ALA A 186 -10.81 -0.14 -0.53
C ALA A 186 -10.97 -0.12 1.00
N GLU A 187 -9.99 0.45 1.72
CA GLU A 187 -10.08 0.70 3.15
C GLU A 187 -11.31 1.56 3.50
N THR A 188 -11.49 2.67 2.79
CA THR A 188 -12.60 3.61 3.01
C THR A 188 -13.94 2.90 2.82
N PHE A 189 -14.07 2.09 1.76
CA PHE A 189 -15.25 1.26 1.52
C PHE A 189 -15.55 0.32 2.69
N LEU A 190 -14.54 -0.40 3.20
CA LEU A 190 -14.69 -1.32 4.34
C LEU A 190 -15.12 -0.59 5.63
N LEU A 191 -14.64 0.64 5.84
CA LEU A 191 -15.06 1.51 6.94
C LEU A 191 -16.46 2.11 6.77
N GLN A 192 -17.08 2.04 5.59
CA GLN A 192 -18.39 2.65 5.33
C GLN A 192 -19.53 1.64 5.17
N VAL A 193 -19.26 0.44 4.64
CA VAL A 193 -20.28 -0.56 4.26
C VAL A 193 -21.25 -0.99 5.37
N LEU A 194 -20.90 -0.81 6.65
CA LEU A 194 -21.78 -1.16 7.79
C LEU A 194 -22.47 0.05 8.44
N ALA A 195 -22.19 1.29 8.01
CA ALA A 195 -22.79 2.49 8.60
C ALA A 195 -24.25 2.71 8.17
N SER A 196 -24.71 2.00 7.14
CA SER A 196 -26.11 1.91 6.74
C SER A 196 -26.76 0.69 7.41
N SER A 197 -27.06 0.82 8.70
CA SER A 197 -28.07 -0.01 9.39
C SER A 197 -29.25 0.85 9.80
#